data_AF-A0A7C4UWM6-F1
#
_entry.id   AF-A0A7C4UWM6-F1
#
_cell.length_a   1.000
_cell.length_b   1.000
_cell.length_c   1.000
_cell.angle_alpha   90.00
_cell.angle_beta   90.00
_cell.angle_gamma   90.00
#
_symmetry.space_group_name_H-M   'P 1'
#
loop_
_entity.id
_entity.type
_entity.pdbx_description
1 polymer ?
#
loop_
_entity_poly.entity_id
_entity_poly.type
_entity_poly.pdbx_seq_one_letter_code
_entity_poly.pdbx_strand_id
1 'polypeptide(L)'
;MLLDVGKLAVEDSGKLRGLENYSTLFGRLRRDRGMDLIERLGSDKVEHLVIQPDGAIQVDGRKPGLLLPGSFNPLHEGHRRLAWAASELTGRSPAFELSQLNVDKPPLEPAELRRRAAQFEWFAPLWLTRAPLFADKGRLFPDTIFVVGFDTALRLLDPRYYGGSEEFMVQQVGGLAALGCRFLVGGRSDQLGRFWELRDLPAASRFGEMFRPIPRTLFDCPLSSTVLRSVRPRAIKSTP
;
A
#
# COMPACT_ATOMS: atom_id res chain seq x y z
N MET A 1 1.01 11.90 -28.99
CA MET A 1 1.84 11.00 -29.82
C MET A 1 2.12 9.77 -28.97
N LEU A 2 1.30 8.72 -29.16
CA LEU A 2 1.41 7.46 -28.42
C LEU A 2 2.72 6.77 -28.81
N LEU A 3 3.44 6.22 -27.84
CA LEU A 3 4.49 5.24 -28.10
C LEU A 3 3.98 3.85 -27.73
N ASP A 4 3.97 3.04 -28.78
CA ASP A 4 3.55 1.66 -28.91
C ASP A 4 4.55 0.74 -28.17
N VAL A 5 4.08 0.06 -27.12
CA VAL A 5 4.83 -1.00 -26.40
C VAL A 5 4.36 -2.36 -26.90
N GLY A 6 4.70 -2.65 -28.15
CA GLY A 6 4.42 -3.93 -28.80
C GLY A 6 5.60 -4.39 -29.62
N LYS A 7 6.55 -5.10 -28.98
CA LYS A 7 7.30 -6.22 -29.59
C LYS A 7 8.23 -6.87 -28.56
N LEU A 8 7.72 -7.93 -27.97
CA LEU A 8 8.51 -9.06 -27.49
C LEU A 8 9.23 -9.66 -28.70
N ALA A 9 10.57 -9.71 -28.65
CA ALA A 9 11.36 -10.61 -29.46
C ALA A 9 11.92 -11.70 -28.54
N VAL A 10 11.53 -12.93 -28.83
CA VAL A 10 12.09 -14.17 -28.30
C VAL A 10 13.28 -14.55 -29.19
N GLU A 11 14.23 -15.31 -28.61
CA GLU A 11 15.50 -15.85 -29.15
C GLU A 11 16.71 -14.91 -28.93
N ASP A 12 17.87 -15.31 -28.41
CA ASP A 12 18.47 -16.62 -28.17
C ASP A 12 19.48 -16.52 -27.01
N SER A 13 19.72 -17.67 -26.38
CA SER A 13 20.65 -17.99 -25.30
C SER A 13 22.06 -17.40 -25.45
N GLY A 14 22.48 -16.55 -24.50
CA GLY A 14 23.89 -16.17 -24.39
C GLY A 14 24.20 -14.93 -23.55
N LYS A 15 24.69 -15.16 -22.33
CA LYS A 15 25.38 -14.19 -21.44
C LYS A 15 24.52 -13.07 -20.82
N LEU A 16 23.89 -13.43 -19.69
CA LEU A 16 23.57 -12.51 -18.59
C LEU A 16 24.87 -11.99 -17.93
N ARG A 17 25.62 -11.11 -18.61
CA ARG A 17 26.69 -10.30 -17.99
C ARG A 17 26.42 -8.84 -18.34
N GLY A 18 25.57 -8.20 -17.53
CA GLY A 18 25.26 -6.78 -17.73
C GLY A 18 24.33 -6.17 -16.68
N LEU A 19 23.51 -6.97 -15.99
CA LEU A 19 22.53 -6.46 -15.01
C LEU A 19 23.13 -6.18 -13.61
N GLU A 20 24.29 -6.76 -13.27
CA GLU A 20 24.93 -6.55 -11.96
C GLU A 20 25.59 -5.17 -11.80
N ASN A 21 25.87 -4.48 -12.91
CA ASN A 21 26.54 -3.17 -12.91
C ASN A 21 25.58 -1.97 -12.87
N TYR A 22 24.28 -2.15 -13.18
CA TYR A 22 23.31 -1.06 -13.12
C TYR A 22 22.80 -0.81 -11.69
N SER A 23 22.62 -1.87 -10.88
CA SER A 23 22.22 -1.72 -9.47
C SER A 23 23.30 -1.01 -8.63
N THR A 24 24.57 -1.22 -8.99
CA THR A 24 25.73 -0.64 -8.30
C THR A 24 26.03 0.79 -8.74
N LEU A 25 25.86 1.14 -10.02
CA LEU A 25 26.06 2.50 -10.52
C LEU A 25 25.00 3.48 -9.98
N PHE A 26 23.73 3.06 -9.91
CA PHE A 26 22.64 3.86 -9.32
C PHE A 26 22.59 3.81 -7.79
N GLY A 27 23.04 2.69 -7.20
CA GLY A 27 23.22 2.59 -5.75
C GLY A 27 24.24 3.58 -5.17
N ARG A 28 25.15 4.13 -6.00
CA ARG A 28 26.13 5.16 -5.58
C ARG A 28 25.58 6.59 -5.59
N LEU A 29 24.62 6.92 -6.45
CA LEU A 29 24.03 8.27 -6.54
C LEU A 29 22.91 8.51 -5.51
N ARG A 30 22.27 7.45 -4.99
CA ARG A 30 21.16 7.54 -4.01
C ARG A 30 21.58 7.50 -2.52
N ARG A 31 22.83 7.13 -2.20
CA ARG A 31 23.22 6.72 -0.84
C ARG A 31 23.51 7.84 0.17
N ASP A 32 23.72 9.09 -0.26
CA ASP A 32 24.11 10.15 0.70
C ASP A 32 23.04 11.22 0.97
N ARG A 33 22.07 11.46 0.07
CA ARG A 33 21.04 12.51 0.27
C ARG A 33 19.63 12.00 0.60
N GLY A 34 19.25 10.82 0.11
CA GLY A 34 17.95 10.23 0.44
C GLY A 34 17.92 9.55 1.82
N MET A 35 19.10 9.23 2.38
CA MET A 35 19.20 8.46 3.61
C MET A 35 18.92 9.28 4.87
N ASP A 36 19.34 10.55 4.88
CA ASP A 36 19.01 11.52 5.95
C ASP A 36 17.50 11.82 5.99
N LEU A 37 16.84 11.90 4.83
CA LEU A 37 15.41 12.27 4.78
C LEU A 37 14.49 11.23 5.44
N ILE A 38 14.74 9.94 5.22
CA ILE A 38 13.95 8.86 5.85
C ILE A 38 14.13 8.88 7.37
N GLU A 39 15.33 9.20 7.85
CA GLU A 39 15.64 9.35 9.28
C GLU A 39 15.02 10.62 9.88
N ARG A 40 14.79 11.64 9.04
CA ARG A 40 14.10 12.88 9.39
C ARG A 40 12.59 12.81 9.28
N LEU A 41 12.00 11.69 8.83
CA LEU A 41 10.55 11.51 8.82
C LEU A 41 10.02 11.65 10.25
N GLY A 42 9.20 12.67 10.50
CA GLY A 42 8.70 13.00 11.84
C GLY A 42 9.61 13.86 12.71
N SER A 43 10.72 14.39 12.19
CA SER A 43 11.31 15.62 12.73
C SER A 43 10.39 16.80 12.41
N ASP A 44 10.40 17.87 13.22
CA ASP A 44 9.37 18.93 13.35
C ASP A 44 8.95 19.72 12.08
N LYS A 45 9.32 19.29 10.86
CA LYS A 45 8.94 19.95 9.59
C LYS A 45 8.63 19.00 8.41
N VAL A 46 8.45 17.69 8.62
CA VAL A 46 8.15 16.74 7.52
C VAL A 46 6.95 15.88 7.86
N GLU A 47 5.83 16.08 7.15
CA GLU A 47 4.60 15.29 7.35
C GLU A 47 4.68 13.95 6.61
N HIS A 48 5.17 13.96 5.38
CA HIS A 48 5.40 12.76 4.57
C HIS A 48 6.54 12.90 3.57
N LEU A 49 7.06 11.75 3.16
CA LEU A 49 7.98 11.64 2.02
C LEU A 49 7.30 10.91 0.88
N VAL A 50 7.64 11.28 -0.35
CA VAL A 50 7.20 10.58 -1.56
C VAL A 50 8.42 9.98 -2.23
N ILE A 51 8.43 8.66 -2.37
CA ILE A 51 9.41 7.94 -3.17
C ILE A 51 8.77 7.67 -4.53
N GLN A 52 9.31 8.30 -5.58
CA GLN A 52 8.89 8.08 -6.95
C GLN A 52 9.39 6.72 -7.48
N PRO A 53 8.80 6.16 -8.55
CA PRO A 53 9.23 4.88 -9.11
C PRO A 53 10.71 4.84 -9.50
N ASP A 54 11.26 5.96 -9.97
CA ASP A 54 12.69 6.13 -10.29
C ASP A 54 13.56 6.36 -9.04
N GLY A 55 12.99 6.22 -7.84
CA GLY A 55 13.63 6.40 -6.54
C GLY A 55 13.94 7.85 -6.15
N ALA A 56 13.48 8.84 -6.91
CA ALA A 56 13.55 10.24 -6.47
C ALA A 56 12.70 10.44 -5.21
N ILE A 57 13.21 11.19 -4.24
CA ILE A 57 12.52 11.49 -2.98
C ILE A 57 12.07 12.94 -2.97
N GLN A 58 10.80 13.16 -2.65
CA GLN A 58 10.22 14.49 -2.45
C GLN A 58 9.71 14.61 -1.01
N VAL A 59 9.96 15.75 -0.37
CA VAL A 59 9.41 16.09 0.94
C VAL A 59 8.06 16.77 0.73
N ASP A 60 7.05 16.33 1.47
CA ASP A 60 5.68 16.89 1.44
C ASP A 60 5.12 17.04 0.01
N GLY A 61 5.41 16.04 -0.82
CA GLY A 61 4.96 16.00 -2.22
C GLY A 61 3.44 15.98 -2.36
N ARG A 62 2.95 16.22 -3.58
CA ARG A 62 1.51 16.35 -3.88
C ARG A 62 0.70 15.16 -3.36
N LYS A 63 -0.36 15.42 -2.60
CA LYS A 63 -1.22 14.39 -2.01
C LYS A 63 -1.94 13.55 -3.10
N PRO A 64 -2.01 12.21 -2.95
CA PRO A 64 -2.62 11.32 -3.94
C PRO A 64 -4.16 11.30 -3.81
N GLY A 65 -4.85 11.21 -4.95
CA GLY A 65 -6.32 11.08 -4.99
C GLY A 65 -6.85 9.65 -4.81
N LEU A 66 -5.97 8.64 -4.93
CA LEU A 66 -6.27 7.22 -4.73
C LEU A 66 -5.06 6.59 -4.01
N LEU A 67 -5.27 6.12 -2.79
CA LEU A 67 -4.18 5.68 -1.91
C LEU A 67 -4.48 4.31 -1.32
N LEU A 68 -3.51 3.40 -1.41
CA LEU A 68 -3.58 2.07 -0.79
C LEU A 68 -2.60 2.00 0.38
N PRO A 69 -3.07 2.18 1.64
CA PRO A 69 -2.25 1.98 2.83
C PRO A 69 -1.94 0.49 3.05
N GLY A 70 -0.70 0.18 3.43
CA GLY A 70 -0.33 -1.21 3.70
C GLY A 70 1.00 -1.38 4.40
N SER A 71 1.18 -2.55 5.01
CA SER A 71 2.46 -2.91 5.63
C SER A 71 3.50 -3.39 4.62
N PHE A 72 3.06 -3.83 3.42
CA PHE A 72 3.86 -4.31 2.29
C PHE A 72 5.04 -5.19 2.69
N ASN A 73 4.76 -6.21 3.48
CA ASN A 73 5.79 -7.07 4.02
C ASN A 73 5.47 -8.55 3.77
N PRO A 74 5.68 -9.08 2.56
CA PRO A 74 6.13 -8.38 1.35
C PRO A 74 4.96 -7.75 0.56
N LEU A 75 5.29 -6.87 -0.38
CA LEU A 75 4.40 -6.51 -1.48
C LEU A 75 4.10 -7.77 -2.31
N HIS A 76 2.87 -7.92 -2.78
CA HIS A 76 2.45 -9.12 -3.50
C HIS A 76 1.32 -8.83 -4.48
N GLU A 77 0.97 -9.82 -5.29
CA GLU A 77 -0.02 -9.68 -6.37
C GLU A 77 -1.38 -9.20 -5.88
N GLY A 78 -1.84 -9.66 -4.72
CA GLY A 78 -3.07 -9.13 -4.10
C GLY A 78 -3.06 -7.60 -3.94
N HIS A 79 -1.94 -6.99 -3.53
CA HIS A 79 -1.84 -5.52 -3.46
C HIS A 79 -1.86 -4.87 -4.85
N ARG A 80 -1.16 -5.47 -5.82
CA ARG A 80 -1.07 -4.94 -7.20
C ARG A 80 -2.44 -4.97 -7.88
N ARG A 81 -3.15 -6.09 -7.80
CA ARG A 81 -4.51 -6.25 -8.35
C ARG A 81 -5.52 -5.36 -7.64
N LEU A 82 -5.40 -5.18 -6.33
CA LEU A 82 -6.29 -4.30 -5.58
C LEU A 82 -6.12 -2.84 -6.03
N ALA A 83 -4.88 -2.38 -6.20
CA ALA A 83 -4.57 -1.06 -6.73
C ALA A 83 -5.05 -0.88 -8.18
N TRP A 84 -4.83 -1.89 -9.03
CA TRP A 84 -5.30 -1.87 -10.42
C TRP A 84 -6.83 -1.79 -10.49
N ALA A 85 -7.55 -2.66 -9.78
CA ALA A 85 -9.02 -2.66 -9.78
C ALA A 85 -9.59 -1.31 -9.30
N ALA A 86 -8.97 -0.69 -8.30
CA ALA A 86 -9.35 0.64 -7.84
C ALA A 86 -9.05 1.74 -8.88
N SER A 87 -7.94 1.62 -9.61
CA SER A 87 -7.60 2.49 -10.74
C SER A 87 -8.64 2.40 -11.85
N GLU A 88 -9.03 1.19 -12.26
CA GLU A 88 -10.07 0.95 -13.27
C GLU A 88 -11.41 1.59 -12.89
N LEU A 89 -11.82 1.45 -11.62
CA LEU A 89 -13.09 2.00 -11.14
C LEU A 89 -13.13 3.53 -11.06
N THR A 90 -11.98 4.18 -10.89
CA THR A 90 -11.92 5.62 -10.59
C THR A 90 -11.29 6.45 -11.69
N GLY A 91 -10.57 5.83 -12.63
CA GLY A 91 -9.72 6.51 -13.61
C GLY A 91 -8.54 7.25 -12.99
N ARG A 92 -8.22 7.01 -11.70
CA ARG A 92 -7.14 7.67 -10.97
C ARG A 92 -5.92 6.78 -10.86
N SER A 93 -4.73 7.36 -11.01
CA SER A 93 -3.47 6.64 -10.77
C SER A 93 -3.36 6.22 -9.30
N PRO A 94 -3.10 4.93 -9.00
CA PRO A 94 -2.96 4.47 -7.63
C PRO A 94 -1.60 4.86 -7.05
N ALA A 95 -1.60 5.26 -5.79
CA ALA A 95 -0.40 5.41 -4.97
C ALA A 95 -0.47 4.46 -3.76
N PHE A 96 0.68 4.20 -3.15
CA PHE A 96 0.77 3.35 -1.97
C PHE A 96 1.23 4.16 -0.77
N GLU A 97 0.88 3.72 0.44
CA GLU A 97 1.30 4.36 1.67
C GLU A 97 1.81 3.35 2.70
N LEU A 98 2.99 3.65 3.26
CA LEU A 98 3.63 2.88 4.32
C LEU A 98 3.91 3.78 5.52
N SER A 99 3.16 3.56 6.60
CA SER A 99 3.40 4.25 7.87
C SER A 99 4.59 3.61 8.61
N GLN A 100 5.50 4.46 9.08
CA GLN A 100 6.57 4.07 10.00
C GLN A 100 6.01 3.68 11.36
N LEU A 101 4.96 4.36 11.82
CA LEU A 101 4.29 4.04 13.09
C LEU A 101 3.20 3.01 12.88
N ASN A 102 2.97 2.18 13.91
CA ASN A 102 1.86 1.25 13.96
C ASN A 102 1.31 1.21 15.39
N VAL A 103 -0.01 1.13 15.52
CA VAL A 103 -0.67 0.95 16.82
C VAL A 103 -0.17 -0.40 17.36
N ASP A 104 0.36 -0.42 18.57
CA ASP A 104 0.89 -1.61 19.26
C ASP A 104 2.26 -2.15 18.83
N LYS A 105 3.03 -1.45 17.97
CA LYS A 105 4.40 -1.86 17.63
C LYS A 105 5.38 -0.70 17.71
N PRO A 106 6.67 -0.97 18.00
CA PRO A 106 7.68 0.06 17.87
C PRO A 106 7.70 0.61 16.43
N PRO A 107 8.11 1.87 16.24
CA PRO A 107 8.34 2.44 14.92
C PRO A 107 9.20 1.51 14.06
N LEU A 108 8.92 1.43 12.76
CA LEU A 108 9.78 0.70 11.85
C LEU A 108 11.18 1.35 11.83
N GLU A 109 12.18 0.53 12.09
CA GLU A 109 13.57 0.92 11.94
C GLU A 109 13.87 1.39 10.50
N PRO A 110 14.76 2.37 10.30
CA PRO A 110 15.07 2.90 8.97
C PRO A 110 15.45 1.82 7.95
N ALA A 111 16.16 0.76 8.37
CA ALA A 111 16.53 -0.35 7.49
C ALA A 111 15.31 -1.18 7.02
N GLU A 112 14.31 -1.38 7.89
CA GLU A 112 13.09 -2.10 7.57
C GLU A 112 12.19 -1.29 6.63
N LEU A 113 12.07 0.01 6.89
CA LEU A 113 11.36 0.96 6.03
C LEU A 113 12.04 0.98 4.64
N ARG A 114 13.38 1.07 4.65
CA ARG A 114 14.36 0.71 3.61
C ARG A 114 13.88 -0.41 2.69
N ARG A 115 13.91 -1.62 3.27
CA ARG A 115 13.62 -2.87 2.57
C ARG A 115 12.22 -2.87 1.98
N ARG A 116 11.23 -2.36 2.72
CA ARG A 116 9.84 -2.38 2.25
C ARG A 116 9.60 -1.41 1.11
N ALA A 117 10.19 -0.22 1.18
CA ALA A 117 10.10 0.81 0.15
C ALA A 117 10.75 0.38 -1.17
N ALA A 118 11.88 -0.34 -1.12
CA ALA A 118 12.57 -0.82 -2.33
C ALA A 118 11.71 -1.71 -3.24
N GLN A 119 10.65 -2.34 -2.72
CA GLN A 119 9.73 -3.16 -3.52
C GLN A 119 8.87 -2.34 -4.50
N PHE A 120 8.86 -1.02 -4.36
CA PHE A 120 8.08 -0.08 -5.21
C PHE A 120 8.91 0.55 -6.33
N GLU A 121 10.21 0.30 -6.36
CA GLU A 121 11.08 0.80 -7.42
C GLU A 121 10.61 0.30 -8.80
N TRP A 122 10.56 1.21 -9.77
CA TRP A 122 10.05 1.00 -11.13
C TRP A 122 8.62 0.45 -11.21
N PHE A 123 7.85 0.55 -10.12
CA PHE A 123 6.48 0.07 -10.05
C PHE A 123 5.48 1.19 -9.81
N ALA A 124 5.54 1.86 -8.65
CA ALA A 124 4.53 2.84 -8.26
C ALA A 124 5.09 3.80 -7.20
N PRO A 125 4.55 5.02 -7.09
CA PRO A 125 4.99 5.95 -6.07
C PRO A 125 4.52 5.50 -4.66
N LEU A 126 5.34 5.75 -3.66
CA LEU A 126 5.13 5.36 -2.28
C LEU A 126 5.23 6.56 -1.33
N TRP A 127 4.17 6.79 -0.57
CA TRP A 127 4.16 7.73 0.55
C TRP A 127 4.68 7.05 1.80
N LEU A 128 5.70 7.62 2.42
CA LEU A 128 6.14 7.26 3.76
C LEU A 128 5.58 8.29 4.74
N THR A 129 4.88 7.81 5.76
CA THR A 129 4.23 8.68 6.76
C THR A 129 4.50 8.19 8.18
N ARG A 130 3.98 8.93 9.16
CA ARG A 130 3.85 8.50 10.55
C ARG A 130 2.40 8.48 11.02
N ALA A 131 1.48 8.18 10.11
CA ALA A 131 0.05 8.14 10.38
C ALA A 131 -0.41 6.68 10.61
N PRO A 132 -0.44 6.17 11.86
CA PRO A 132 -0.79 4.78 12.12
C PRO A 132 -2.30 4.50 11.94
N LEU A 133 -3.16 5.49 12.20
CA LEU A 133 -4.62 5.36 12.12
C LEU A 133 -5.18 5.97 10.84
N PHE A 134 -6.32 5.47 10.37
CA PHE A 134 -7.02 6.10 9.23
C PHE A 134 -7.44 7.53 9.55
N ALA A 135 -7.83 7.85 10.79
CA ALA A 135 -8.09 9.22 11.21
C ALA A 135 -6.89 10.16 10.95
N ASP A 136 -5.67 9.71 11.24
CA ASP A 136 -4.45 10.47 10.98
C ASP A 136 -4.18 10.57 9.47
N LYS A 137 -4.37 9.45 8.75
CA LYS A 137 -4.23 9.43 7.28
C LYS A 137 -5.20 10.37 6.60
N GLY A 138 -6.44 10.48 7.08
CA GLY A 138 -7.45 11.39 6.52
C GLY A 138 -7.08 12.86 6.72
N ARG A 139 -6.53 13.22 7.88
CA ARG A 139 -6.02 14.59 8.12
C ARG A 139 -4.85 14.91 7.18
N LEU A 140 -3.97 13.93 6.98
CA LEU A 140 -2.83 14.07 6.09
C LEU A 140 -3.26 14.10 4.61
N PHE A 141 -4.27 13.33 4.24
CA PHE A 141 -4.77 13.13 2.87
C PHE A 141 -6.30 13.36 2.78
N PRO A 142 -6.76 14.62 2.88
CA PRO A 142 -8.17 14.95 2.67
C PRO A 142 -8.59 14.69 1.22
N ASP A 143 -9.88 14.45 0.99
CA ASP A 143 -10.49 14.14 -0.32
C ASP A 143 -9.93 12.90 -1.04
N THR A 144 -9.16 12.07 -0.33
CA THR A 144 -8.55 10.85 -0.87
C THR A 144 -9.53 9.66 -0.81
N ILE A 145 -9.48 8.85 -1.87
CA ILE A 145 -10.10 7.53 -1.88
C ILE A 145 -9.09 6.52 -1.35
N PHE A 146 -9.34 5.96 -0.17
CA PHE A 146 -8.55 4.88 0.40
C PHE A 146 -8.96 3.53 -0.18
N VAL A 147 -7.98 2.73 -0.60
CA VAL A 147 -8.20 1.37 -1.09
C VAL A 147 -7.79 0.38 -0.01
N VAL A 148 -8.71 -0.47 0.40
CA VAL A 148 -8.50 -1.42 1.49
C VAL A 148 -9.06 -2.80 1.14
N GLY A 149 -8.46 -3.85 1.71
CA GLY A 149 -9.06 -5.18 1.70
C GLY A 149 -10.13 -5.33 2.78
N PHE A 150 -10.95 -6.37 2.65
CA PHE A 150 -12.06 -6.70 3.56
C PHE A 150 -11.62 -6.70 5.03
N ASP A 151 -10.53 -7.38 5.38
CA ASP A 151 -10.04 -7.46 6.76
C ASP A 151 -9.63 -6.09 7.34
N THR A 152 -9.25 -5.13 6.50
CA THR A 152 -8.93 -3.77 6.98
C THR A 152 -10.19 -2.93 7.12
N ALA A 153 -11.15 -3.06 6.21
CA ALA A 153 -12.46 -2.42 6.34
C ALA A 153 -13.22 -2.93 7.58
N LEU A 154 -13.16 -4.25 7.85
CA LEU A 154 -13.75 -4.85 9.05
C LEU A 154 -13.18 -4.20 10.32
N ARG A 155 -11.85 -4.09 10.44
CA ARG A 155 -11.21 -3.46 11.62
C ARG A 155 -11.55 -1.98 11.76
N LEU A 156 -11.63 -1.26 10.65
CA LEU A 156 -12.01 0.16 10.64
C LEU A 156 -13.43 0.36 11.18
N LEU A 157 -14.32 -0.61 10.98
CA LEU A 157 -15.75 -0.59 11.32
C LEU A 157 -16.11 -1.49 12.51
N ASP A 158 -15.13 -1.87 13.33
CA ASP A 158 -15.33 -2.75 14.48
C ASP A 158 -15.02 -2.00 15.79
N PRO A 159 -16.02 -1.80 16.68
CA PRO A 159 -15.86 -1.08 17.95
C PRO A 159 -14.73 -1.60 18.84
N ARG A 160 -14.31 -2.87 18.70
CA ARG A 160 -13.18 -3.43 19.46
C ARG A 160 -11.87 -2.68 19.23
N TYR A 161 -11.70 -2.03 18.07
CA TYR A 161 -10.54 -1.18 17.77
C TYR A 161 -10.67 0.25 18.32
N TYR A 162 -11.78 0.55 19.00
CA TYR A 162 -12.13 1.86 19.55
C TYR A 162 -12.48 1.74 21.04
N GLY A 163 -11.76 0.87 21.76
CA GLY A 163 -11.99 0.64 23.19
C GLY A 163 -13.35 -0.02 23.50
N GLY A 164 -13.98 -0.64 22.50
CA GLY A 164 -15.33 -1.19 22.62
C GLY A 164 -16.45 -0.17 22.42
N SER A 165 -16.16 1.12 22.20
CA SER A 165 -17.18 2.15 22.00
C SER A 165 -17.58 2.27 20.53
N GLU A 166 -18.85 2.00 20.27
CA GLU A 166 -19.46 2.17 18.96
C GLU A 166 -19.60 3.66 18.60
N GLU A 167 -19.92 4.50 19.58
CA GLU A 167 -20.01 5.96 19.41
C GLU A 167 -18.66 6.55 19.00
N PHE A 168 -17.57 6.11 19.66
CA PHE A 168 -16.23 6.59 19.33
C PHE A 168 -15.80 6.12 17.93
N MET A 169 -16.10 4.88 17.56
CA MET A 169 -15.92 4.40 16.17
C MET A 169 -16.66 5.29 15.17
N VAL A 170 -17.96 5.54 15.40
CA VAL A 170 -18.78 6.37 14.51
C VAL A 170 -18.22 7.79 14.42
N GLN A 171 -17.74 8.37 15.53
CA GLN A 171 -17.11 9.68 15.53
C GLN A 171 -15.82 9.70 14.70
N GLN A 172 -14.93 8.71 14.85
CA GLN A 172 -13.67 8.65 14.11
C GLN A 172 -13.90 8.43 12.60
N VAL A 173 -14.79 7.49 12.25
CA VAL A 173 -15.11 7.20 10.84
C VAL A 173 -15.92 8.34 10.22
N GLY A 174 -16.84 8.97 10.97
CA GLY A 174 -17.55 10.17 10.55
C GLY A 174 -16.62 11.37 10.31
N GLY A 175 -15.57 11.51 11.12
CA GLY A 175 -14.51 12.49 10.88
C GLY A 175 -13.80 12.31 9.54
N LEU A 176 -13.59 11.07 9.10
CA LEU A 176 -13.04 10.78 7.77
C LEU A 176 -14.01 11.19 6.65
N ALA A 177 -15.31 10.95 6.82
CA ALA A 177 -16.31 11.39 5.87
C ALA A 177 -16.33 12.93 5.71
N ALA A 178 -16.20 13.65 6.83
CA ALA A 178 -16.15 15.11 6.87
C ALA A 178 -14.89 15.69 6.21
N LEU A 179 -13.78 14.93 6.20
CA LEU A 179 -12.55 15.25 5.46
C LEU A 179 -12.64 14.90 3.96
N GLY A 180 -13.82 14.49 3.47
CA GLY A 180 -14.01 14.10 2.07
C GLY A 180 -13.46 12.71 1.73
N CYS A 181 -12.91 11.98 2.69
CA CYS A 181 -12.34 10.66 2.44
C CYS A 181 -13.43 9.65 2.07
N ARG A 182 -13.06 8.70 1.19
CA ARG A 182 -13.92 7.59 0.74
C ARG A 182 -13.11 6.30 0.77
N PHE A 183 -13.79 5.16 0.72
CA PHE A 183 -13.17 3.84 0.79
C PHE A 183 -13.66 2.93 -0.34
N LEU A 184 -12.71 2.34 -1.06
CA LEU A 184 -12.94 1.20 -1.95
C LEU A 184 -12.52 -0.09 -1.25
N VAL A 185 -13.46 -1.02 -1.12
CA VAL A 185 -13.27 -2.25 -0.34
C VAL A 185 -13.20 -3.46 -1.25
N GLY A 186 -12.01 -4.06 -1.37
CA GLY A 186 -11.81 -5.34 -2.04
C GLY A 186 -12.23 -6.50 -1.15
N GLY A 187 -13.04 -7.43 -1.69
CA GLY A 187 -13.45 -8.63 -0.97
C GLY A 187 -12.32 -9.64 -0.76
N ARG A 188 -12.57 -10.70 0.01
CA ARG A 188 -11.65 -11.84 0.17
C ARG A 188 -12.40 -13.16 0.09
N SER A 189 -11.74 -14.18 -0.44
CA SER A 189 -12.19 -15.56 -0.31
C SER A 189 -11.61 -16.18 0.96
N ASP A 190 -12.43 -16.88 1.75
CA ASP A 190 -11.94 -17.71 2.86
C ASP A 190 -11.52 -19.11 2.41
N GLN A 191 -11.04 -19.93 3.35
CA GLN A 191 -10.56 -21.28 3.08
C GLN A 191 -11.66 -22.25 2.60
N LEU A 192 -12.93 -21.93 2.87
CA LEU A 192 -14.09 -22.71 2.45
C LEU A 192 -14.65 -22.22 1.10
N GLY A 193 -14.03 -21.20 0.50
CA GLY A 193 -14.45 -20.63 -0.78
C GLY A 193 -15.59 -19.60 -0.67
N ARG A 194 -16.01 -19.21 0.55
CA ARG A 194 -16.97 -18.10 0.71
C ARG A 194 -16.25 -16.78 0.42
N PHE A 195 -16.88 -15.97 -0.42
CA PHE A 195 -16.42 -14.62 -0.70
C PHE A 195 -17.08 -13.63 0.27
N TRP A 196 -16.24 -12.91 1.02
CA TRP A 196 -16.60 -11.87 1.96
C TRP A 196 -16.37 -10.50 1.32
N GLU A 197 -17.36 -9.63 1.35
CA GLU A 197 -17.29 -8.31 0.70
C GLU A 197 -18.04 -7.24 1.50
N LEU A 198 -18.11 -6.01 0.99
CA LEU A 198 -18.64 -4.87 1.76
C LEU A 198 -20.05 -5.12 2.34
N ARG A 199 -20.92 -5.86 1.63
CA ARG A 199 -22.28 -6.18 2.13
C ARG A 199 -22.27 -7.03 3.41
N ASP A 200 -21.19 -7.75 3.68
CA ASP A 200 -20.98 -8.52 4.91
C ASP A 200 -20.46 -7.64 6.07
N LEU A 201 -20.37 -6.30 5.89
CA LEU A 201 -20.01 -5.32 6.92
C LEU A 201 -21.20 -4.38 7.23
N PRO A 202 -22.18 -4.78 8.07
CA PRO A 202 -23.40 -4.00 8.29
C PRO A 202 -23.15 -2.56 8.76
N ALA A 203 -22.10 -2.35 9.57
CA ALA A 203 -21.71 -1.03 10.07
C ALA A 203 -21.38 -0.02 8.96
N ALA A 204 -20.97 -0.47 7.76
CA ALA A 204 -20.67 0.41 6.62
C ALA A 204 -21.89 1.21 6.16
N SER A 205 -23.10 0.63 6.26
CA SER A 205 -24.36 1.26 5.83
C SER A 205 -24.65 2.59 6.54
N ARG A 206 -24.11 2.78 7.75
CA ARG A 206 -24.27 4.01 8.54
C ARG A 206 -23.54 5.21 7.93
N PHE A 207 -22.57 4.97 7.05
CA PHE A 207 -21.73 6.01 6.44
C PHE A 207 -22.10 6.28 4.97
N GLY A 208 -23.28 5.80 4.53
CA GLY A 208 -23.79 6.02 3.17
C GLY A 208 -22.78 5.60 2.09
N GLU A 209 -22.57 6.48 1.11
CA GLU A 209 -21.65 6.24 -0.02
C GLU A 209 -20.16 6.35 0.32
N MET A 210 -19.81 6.51 1.61
CA MET A 210 -18.40 6.57 2.04
C MET A 210 -17.64 5.30 1.69
N PHE A 211 -18.29 4.15 1.78
CA PHE A 211 -17.71 2.84 1.45
C PHE A 211 -18.37 2.30 0.19
N ARG A 212 -17.57 1.90 -0.79
CA ARG A 212 -18.04 1.27 -2.03
C ARG A 212 -17.28 -0.03 -2.27
N PRO A 213 -17.95 -1.08 -2.75
CA PRO A 213 -17.29 -2.36 -3.01
C PRO A 213 -16.45 -2.25 -4.29
N ILE A 214 -15.31 -2.93 -4.31
CA ILE A 214 -14.66 -3.32 -5.56
C ILE A 214 -15.32 -4.62 -6.02
N PRO A 215 -15.97 -4.66 -7.19
CA PRO A 215 -16.65 -5.85 -7.68
C PRO A 215 -15.72 -7.07 -7.72
N ARG A 216 -16.23 -8.25 -7.35
CA ARG A 216 -15.49 -9.52 -7.41
C ARG A 216 -14.92 -9.80 -8.81
N THR A 217 -15.62 -9.37 -9.85
CA THR A 217 -15.18 -9.49 -11.26
C THR A 217 -13.88 -8.73 -11.54
N LEU A 218 -13.57 -7.68 -10.77
CA LEU A 218 -12.32 -6.93 -10.87
C LEU A 218 -11.28 -7.39 -9.84
N PHE A 219 -11.72 -7.91 -8.69
CA PHE A 219 -10.81 -8.33 -7.62
C PHE A 219 -11.30 -9.58 -6.87
N ASP A 220 -10.62 -10.70 -7.11
CA ASP A 220 -10.64 -11.90 -6.29
C ASP A 220 -9.21 -12.45 -6.24
N CYS A 221 -8.53 -12.27 -5.11
CA CYS A 221 -7.17 -12.74 -4.92
C CYS A 221 -7.02 -13.40 -3.54
N PRO A 222 -6.70 -14.70 -3.46
CA PRO A 222 -6.57 -15.41 -2.20
C PRO A 222 -5.21 -15.17 -1.50
N LEU A 223 -4.29 -14.42 -2.12
CA LEU A 223 -2.93 -14.24 -1.60
C LEU A 223 -2.89 -13.23 -0.45
N SER A 224 -2.21 -13.60 0.64
CA SER A 224 -1.88 -12.69 1.74
C SER A 224 -0.40 -12.70 2.06
N SER A 225 0.10 -11.58 2.58
CA SER A 225 1.49 -11.44 3.03
C SER A 225 1.86 -12.47 4.10
N THR A 226 0.93 -12.83 4.98
CA THR A 226 1.14 -13.82 6.05
C THR A 226 1.46 -15.19 5.47
N VAL A 227 0.71 -15.62 4.45
CA VAL A 227 0.96 -16.90 3.76
C VAL A 227 2.32 -16.89 3.06
N LEU A 228 2.70 -15.77 2.42
CA LEU A 228 4.00 -15.66 1.76
C LEU A 228 5.18 -15.70 2.73
N ARG A 229 5.03 -15.17 3.96
CA ARG A 229 6.07 -15.29 4.99
C ARG A 229 6.26 -16.73 5.47
N SER A 230 5.21 -17.54 5.46
CA SER A 230 5.30 -18.97 5.83
C SER A 230 5.95 -19.84 4.75
N VAL A 231 5.98 -19.39 3.49
CA VAL A 231 6.62 -20.09 2.38
C VAL A 231 8.02 -19.50 2.17
N ARG A 232 9.01 -19.94 2.97
CA ARG A 232 10.42 -19.67 2.62
C ARG A 232 10.79 -20.45 1.35
N PRO A 233 11.52 -19.87 0.38
CA PRO A 233 12.20 -20.66 -0.62
C PRO A 233 13.14 -21.64 0.08
N ARG A 234 12.98 -22.95 -0.16
CA ARG A 234 14.03 -23.93 0.18
C ARG A 234 15.29 -23.46 -0.53
N ALA A 235 16.33 -23.13 0.23
CA ALA A 235 17.65 -22.95 -0.35
C ALA A 235 17.98 -24.23 -1.13
N ILE A 236 18.13 -24.10 -2.44
CA ILE A 236 18.70 -25.16 -3.26
C ILE A 236 20.13 -25.31 -2.74
N LYS A 237 20.37 -26.35 -1.93
CA LYS A 237 21.74 -26.78 -1.63
C LYS A 237 22.29 -27.33 -2.94
N SER A 238 23.15 -26.56 -3.59
CA SER A 238 24.10 -27.09 -4.57
C SER A 238 25.01 -28.07 -3.83
N THR A 239 24.72 -29.36 -3.95
CA THR A 239 25.64 -30.43 -3.57
C THR A 239 26.77 -30.47 -4.61
N PRO A 240 28.04 -30.66 -4.20
CA PRO A 240 29.21 -30.59 -5.07
C PRO A 240 29.20 -31.61 -6.21
#